data_AF-A0A955C9K1-F1
#
_entry.id   AF-A0A955C9K1-F1
#
_cell.length_a   1.000
_cell.length_b   1.000
_cell.length_c   1.000
_cell.angle_alpha   90.00
_cell.angle_beta   90.00
_cell.angle_gamma   90.00
#
_symmetry.space_group_name_H-M   'P 1'
#
loop_
_entity.id
_entity.type
_entity.pdbx_description
1 polymer ?
#
loop_
_entity_poly.entity_id
_entity_poly.type
_entity_poly.pdbx_seq_one_letter_code
_entity_poly.pdbx_strand_id
1 'polypeptide(L)'
;IRDRGRQKRAPELDNVSLEKTYSASDEETPSMRDTLTEADLRRRHGDACDSERAESIDAVWEILQSLPAEDQEICRLRMEGSDASVARALGISRRQVRENLDRLRKRFEACGFDRS
;
A
#
# COMPACT_ATOMS: atom_id res chain seq x y z
N ILE A 1 2.49 12.58 -6.84
CA ILE A 1 3.42 11.68 -6.11
C ILE A 1 4.90 11.97 -6.37
N ARG A 2 5.32 12.42 -7.57
CA ARG A 2 6.75 12.66 -7.91
C ARG A 2 7.46 13.80 -7.16
N ASP A 3 6.74 14.75 -6.57
CA ASP A 3 7.34 15.95 -5.96
C ASP A 3 7.93 15.71 -4.57
N ARG A 4 7.30 14.84 -3.76
CA ARG A 4 7.75 14.56 -2.39
C ARG A 4 9.08 13.79 -2.32
N GLY A 5 9.43 13.07 -3.38
CA GLY A 5 10.70 12.33 -3.46
C GLY A 5 11.93 13.24 -3.54
N ARG A 6 11.78 14.45 -4.08
CA ARG A 6 12.86 15.45 -4.16
C ARG A 6 13.12 16.12 -2.81
N GLN A 7 12.07 16.39 -2.02
CA GLN A 7 12.22 17.01 -0.70
C GLN A 7 13.03 16.15 0.28
N LYS A 8 12.86 14.82 0.27
CA LYS A 8 13.64 13.90 1.13
C LYS A 8 15.14 13.81 0.78
N ARG A 9 15.55 14.29 -0.40
CA ARG A 9 16.93 14.28 -0.90
C ARG A 9 17.47 15.69 -1.14
N ALA A 10 16.85 16.70 -0.55
CA ALA A 10 17.39 18.05 -0.57
C ALA A 10 18.76 18.03 0.13
N PRO A 11 19.81 18.63 -0.46
CA PRO A 11 21.15 18.64 0.12
C PRO A 11 21.24 19.40 1.45
N GLU A 12 20.18 20.10 1.83
CA GLU A 12 20.02 20.83 3.10
C GLU A 12 19.63 19.91 4.28
N LEU A 13 19.22 18.67 4.01
CA LEU A 13 18.88 17.67 5.02
C LEU A 13 20.03 16.69 5.19
N ASP A 14 20.93 16.97 6.14
CA ASP A 14 22.02 16.06 6.50
C ASP A 14 21.48 14.91 7.36
N ASN A 15 21.97 13.69 7.14
CA ASN A 15 21.52 12.52 7.88
C ASN A 15 22.10 12.56 9.29
N VAL A 16 21.26 12.76 10.31
CA VAL A 16 21.70 12.78 11.71
C VAL A 16 21.64 11.37 12.30
N SER A 17 22.72 10.96 12.97
CA SER A 17 22.75 9.68 13.69
C SER A 17 21.79 9.68 14.89
N LEU A 18 21.01 8.61 15.04
CA LEU A 18 20.09 8.41 16.18
C LEU A 18 20.82 8.18 17.50
N GLU A 19 22.09 7.78 17.43
CA GLU A 19 22.98 7.60 18.59
C GLU A 19 23.58 8.94 19.05
N LYS A 20 23.24 10.05 18.37
CA LYS A 20 23.67 11.39 18.77
C LYS A 20 22.86 11.85 19.98
N THR A 21 23.55 12.07 21.09
CA THR A 21 23.00 12.69 22.30
C THR A 21 23.04 14.21 22.17
N TYR A 22 22.01 14.89 22.66
CA TYR A 22 21.94 16.36 22.71
C TYR A 22 22.08 16.84 24.14
N SER A 23 23.22 17.41 24.52
CA SER A 23 23.40 17.92 25.88
C SER A 23 22.43 19.07 26.19
N ALA A 24 21.35 18.76 26.89
CA ALA A 24 20.49 19.72 27.57
C ALA A 24 20.70 19.52 29.07
N SER A 25 21.61 20.32 29.65
CA SER A 25 21.79 20.57 31.09
C SER A 25 21.57 19.39 32.07
N ASP A 26 22.67 18.84 32.59
CA ASP A 26 22.84 18.11 33.87
C ASP A 26 21.88 16.98 34.30
N GLU A 27 20.93 16.55 33.47
CA GLU A 27 20.19 15.30 33.66
C GLU A 27 20.44 14.34 32.49
N GLU A 28 20.40 13.03 32.77
CA GLU A 28 20.63 11.95 31.81
C GLU A 28 19.91 12.25 30.50
N THR A 29 20.67 12.59 29.47
CA THR A 29 20.07 12.96 28.20
C THR A 29 19.69 11.68 27.45
N PRO A 30 18.40 11.43 27.19
CA PRO A 30 17.98 10.34 26.32
C PRO A 30 18.56 10.55 24.93
N SER A 31 18.99 9.46 24.29
CA SER A 31 19.41 9.52 22.89
C SER A 31 18.19 9.82 21.99
N MET A 32 18.43 10.29 20.77
CA MET A 32 17.32 10.44 19.80
C MET A 32 16.60 9.12 19.51
N ARG A 33 17.26 7.98 19.74
CA ARG A 33 16.64 6.67 19.67
C ARG A 33 15.61 6.45 20.77
N ASP A 34 15.85 6.96 21.96
CA ASP A 34 14.98 6.77 23.13
C ASP A 34 13.72 7.64 23.08
N THR A 35 13.69 8.65 22.20
CA THR A 35 12.53 9.52 21.97
C THR A 35 11.64 9.04 20.82
N LEU A 36 12.03 7.95 20.12
CA LEU A 36 11.20 7.35 19.07
C LEU A 36 9.99 6.64 19.67
N THR A 37 8.81 6.97 19.16
CA THR A 37 7.58 6.27 19.53
C THR A 37 7.39 5.02 18.67
N GLU A 38 6.54 4.10 19.13
CA GLU A 38 6.12 2.94 18.34
C GLU A 38 5.52 3.36 16.98
N ALA A 39 4.88 4.53 16.90
CA ALA A 39 4.35 5.07 15.66
C ALA A 39 5.46 5.54 14.69
N ASP A 40 6.62 5.98 15.20
CA ASP A 40 7.79 6.29 14.37
C ASP A 40 8.43 5.00 13.83
N LEU A 41 8.47 3.93 14.65
CA LEU A 41 8.99 2.63 14.26
C LEU A 41 8.13 1.97 13.17
N ARG A 42 6.81 2.06 13.23
CA ARG A 42 5.93 1.56 12.15
C ARG A 42 6.14 2.30 10.83
N ARG A 43 6.28 3.63 10.89
CA ARG A 43 6.58 4.46 9.70
C ARG A 43 7.91 4.09 9.04
N ARG A 44 8.91 3.64 9.81
CA ARG A 44 10.20 3.16 9.28
C ARG A 44 10.05 1.97 8.34
N HIS A 45 9.07 1.09 8.60
CA HIS A 45 8.80 -0.08 7.76
C HIS A 45 7.87 0.23 6.58
N GLY A 46 7.49 1.50 6.39
CA GLY A 46 6.61 1.91 5.30
C GLY A 46 5.14 1.56 5.53
N ASP A 47 4.73 1.29 6.77
CA ASP A 47 3.31 1.23 7.10
C ASP A 47 2.73 2.63 6.90
N ALA A 48 1.86 2.77 5.89
CA ALA A 48 0.99 3.92 5.73
C ALA A 48 0.19 4.10 7.02
N CYS A 49 -0.17 5.34 7.36
CA CYS A 49 -0.98 5.61 8.54
C CYS A 49 -2.26 4.75 8.46
N ASP A 50 -2.70 4.15 9.57
CA ASP A 50 -3.85 3.23 9.58
C ASP A 50 -5.10 3.82 8.88
N SER A 51 -5.25 5.16 8.92
CA SER A 51 -6.29 5.91 8.22
C SER A 51 -6.17 5.88 6.69
N GLU A 52 -4.98 6.05 6.12
CA GLU A 52 -4.76 6.01 4.66
C GLU A 52 -5.01 4.60 4.11
N ARG A 53 -4.70 3.57 4.90
CA ARG A 53 -5.02 2.18 4.59
C ARG A 53 -6.53 1.92 4.60
N ALA A 54 -7.24 2.42 5.60
CA ALA A 54 -8.68 2.27 5.73
C ALA A 54 -9.41 2.94 4.55
N GLU A 55 -9.07 4.19 4.22
CA GLU A 55 -9.64 4.91 3.07
C GLU A 55 -9.40 4.18 1.74
N SER A 56 -8.22 3.55 1.58
CA SER A 56 -7.91 2.75 0.40
C SER A 56 -8.76 1.47 0.30
N ILE A 57 -9.09 0.84 1.43
CA ILE A 57 -9.92 -0.36 1.46
C ILE A 57 -11.36 -0.03 1.08
N ASP A 58 -11.91 1.05 1.62
CA ASP A 58 -13.29 1.48 1.35
C ASP A 58 -13.48 1.82 -0.15
N ALA A 59 -12.53 2.55 -0.74
CA ALA A 59 -12.55 2.88 -2.15
C ALA A 59 -12.47 1.64 -3.07
N VAL A 60 -11.69 0.62 -2.68
CA VAL A 60 -11.63 -0.65 -3.41
C VAL A 60 -12.95 -1.42 -3.28
N TRP A 61 -13.56 -1.41 -2.10
CA TRP A 61 -14.82 -2.10 -1.84
C TRP A 61 -15.98 -1.50 -2.65
N GLU A 62 -16.04 -0.17 -2.75
CA GLU A 62 -17.05 0.54 -3.55
C GLU A 62 -16.96 0.16 -5.04
N ILE A 63 -15.74 0.10 -5.58
CA ILE A 63 -15.53 -0.33 -6.97
C ILE A 63 -15.96 -1.79 -7.14
N LEU A 64 -15.58 -2.67 -6.23
CA LEU A 64 -15.98 -4.08 -6.29
C LEU A 64 -17.51 -4.22 -6.29
N GLN A 65 -18.25 -3.49 -5.45
CA GLN A 65 -19.72 -3.52 -5.47
C GLN A 65 -20.33 -3.02 -6.77
N SER A 66 -19.67 -2.10 -7.46
CA SER A 66 -20.15 -1.57 -8.74
C SER A 66 -19.99 -2.56 -9.90
N LEU A 67 -19.18 -3.62 -9.74
CA LEU A 67 -18.94 -4.60 -10.78
C LEU A 67 -20.13 -5.54 -10.97
N PRO A 68 -20.33 -6.10 -12.19
CA PRO A 68 -21.22 -7.23 -12.40
C PRO A 68 -20.88 -8.41 -11.47
N ALA A 69 -21.87 -9.19 -11.06
CA ALA A 69 -21.68 -10.31 -10.12
C ALA A 69 -20.61 -11.32 -10.58
N GLU A 70 -20.52 -11.59 -11.88
CA GLU A 70 -19.51 -12.47 -12.47
C GLU A 70 -18.08 -11.92 -12.27
N ASP A 71 -17.93 -10.59 -12.41
CA ASP A 71 -16.66 -9.90 -12.23
C ASP A 71 -16.24 -9.83 -10.75
N GLN A 72 -17.22 -9.65 -9.85
CA GLN A 72 -16.99 -9.70 -8.40
C GLN A 72 -16.44 -11.06 -7.98
N GLU A 73 -17.03 -12.15 -8.49
CA GLU A 73 -16.61 -13.51 -8.15
C GLU A 73 -15.20 -13.81 -8.68
N ILE A 74 -14.85 -13.34 -9.89
CA ILE A 74 -13.48 -13.45 -10.43
C ILE A 74 -12.49 -12.72 -9.51
N CYS A 75 -12.80 -11.49 -9.11
CA CYS A 75 -11.96 -10.72 -8.18
C CYS A 75 -11.76 -11.47 -6.86
N ARG A 76 -12.85 -11.94 -6.25
CA ARG A 76 -12.84 -12.68 -4.98
C ARG A 76 -11.98 -13.94 -5.07
N LEU A 77 -12.22 -14.80 -6.06
CA LEU A 77 -11.45 -16.03 -6.26
C LEU A 77 -9.98 -15.73 -6.55
N ARG A 78 -9.67 -14.61 -7.20
CA ARG A 78 -8.29 -14.24 -7.54
C ARG A 78 -7.51 -13.68 -6.33
N MET A 79 -8.18 -13.08 -5.35
CA MET A 79 -7.55 -12.66 -4.10
C MET A 79 -7.05 -13.86 -3.29
N GLU A 80 -7.75 -14.99 -3.36
CA GLU A 80 -7.44 -16.21 -2.59
C GLU A 80 -6.60 -17.23 -3.37
N GLY A 81 -6.52 -17.11 -4.70
CA GLY A 81 -5.99 -18.16 -5.57
C GLY A 81 -5.22 -17.69 -6.81
N SER A 82 -4.67 -18.67 -7.53
CA SER A 82 -4.00 -18.44 -8.83
C SER A 82 -4.98 -18.47 -9.99
N ASP A 83 -4.58 -17.96 -11.16
CA ASP A 83 -5.37 -18.04 -12.41
C ASP A 83 -5.85 -19.47 -12.72
N ALA A 84 -5.03 -20.48 -12.39
CA ALA A 84 -5.39 -21.88 -12.58
C ALA A 84 -6.46 -22.37 -11.59
N SER A 85 -6.48 -21.83 -10.38
CA SER A 85 -7.52 -22.11 -9.38
C SER A 85 -8.85 -21.49 -9.82
N VAL A 86 -8.82 -20.19 -10.19
CA VAL A 86 -9.98 -19.44 -10.66
C VAL A 86 -10.60 -20.11 -11.90
N ALA A 87 -9.77 -20.50 -12.87
CA ALA A 87 -10.21 -21.21 -14.08
C ALA A 87 -10.98 -22.50 -13.75
N ARG A 88 -10.50 -23.29 -12.78
CA ARG A 88 -11.19 -24.52 -12.35
C ARG A 88 -12.49 -24.23 -11.62
N ALA A 89 -12.50 -23.24 -10.73
CA ALA A 89 -13.68 -22.87 -9.96
C ALA A 89 -14.82 -22.36 -10.85
N LEU A 90 -14.49 -21.61 -11.90
CA LEU A 90 -15.47 -21.03 -12.83
C LEU A 90 -15.74 -21.89 -14.07
N GLY A 91 -15.03 -23.00 -14.26
CA GLY A 91 -15.17 -23.85 -15.44
C GLY A 91 -14.75 -23.20 -16.76
N ILE A 92 -13.86 -22.19 -16.72
CA ILE A 92 -13.39 -21.44 -17.89
C ILE A 92 -11.90 -21.70 -18.16
N SER A 93 -11.43 -21.31 -19.34
CA SER A 93 -9.99 -21.42 -19.67
C SER A 93 -9.15 -20.39 -18.92
N ARG A 94 -7.88 -20.71 -18.65
CA ARG A 94 -6.91 -19.74 -18.09
C ARG A 94 -6.75 -18.48 -18.94
N ARG A 95 -6.93 -18.60 -20.27
CA ARG A 95 -6.90 -17.45 -21.18
C ARG A 95 -8.06 -16.49 -20.90
N GLN A 96 -9.27 -17.02 -20.75
CA GLN A 96 -10.45 -16.21 -20.42
C GLN A 96 -10.32 -15.55 -19.04
N VAL A 97 -9.74 -16.24 -18.05
CA VAL A 97 -9.43 -15.62 -16.75
C VAL A 97 -8.54 -14.40 -16.94
N ARG A 98 -7.46 -14.51 -17.72
CA ARG A 98 -6.56 -13.38 -17.98
C ARG A 98 -7.24 -12.24 -18.72
N GLU A 99 -8.05 -12.54 -19.73
CA GLU A 99 -8.81 -11.53 -20.47
C GLU A 99 -9.77 -10.76 -19.56
N ASN A 100 -10.47 -11.47 -18.67
CA ASN A 100 -11.33 -10.85 -17.67
C ASN A 100 -10.53 -9.99 -16.68
N LEU A 101 -9.39 -10.49 -16.18
CA LEU A 101 -8.52 -9.73 -15.28
C LEU A 101 -7.92 -8.49 -15.95
N ASP A 102 -7.51 -8.57 -17.22
CA ASP A 102 -7.01 -7.43 -17.98
C ASP A 102 -8.11 -6.38 -18.21
N ARG A 103 -9.34 -6.83 -18.49
CA ARG A 103 -10.51 -5.93 -18.59
C ARG A 103 -10.79 -5.24 -17.26
N LEU A 104 -10.83 -6.00 -16.18
CA LEU A 104 -11.06 -5.49 -14.82
C LEU A 104 -9.98 -4.48 -14.44
N ARG A 105 -8.74 -4.80 -14.75
CA ARG A 105 -7.62 -3.92 -14.45
C ARG A 105 -7.73 -2.56 -15.15
N LYS A 106 -8.11 -2.53 -16.43
CA LYS A 106 -8.38 -1.27 -17.14
C LYS A 106 -9.48 -0.44 -16.48
N ARG A 107 -10.50 -1.09 -15.89
CA ARG A 107 -11.54 -0.40 -15.12
C ARG A 107 -10.98 0.18 -13.82
N PHE A 108 -10.22 -0.60 -13.06
CA PHE A 108 -9.56 -0.10 -11.84
C PHE A 108 -8.62 1.07 -12.15
N GLU A 109 -7.83 0.99 -13.22
CA GLU A 109 -6.98 2.07 -13.70
C GLU A 109 -7.80 3.34 -14.04
N ALA A 110 -8.95 3.19 -14.70
CA ALA A 110 -9.86 4.31 -14.97
C ALA A 110 -10.46 4.95 -13.71
N CYS A 111 -10.55 4.19 -12.61
CA CYS A 111 -10.98 4.68 -11.29
C CYS A 111 -9.80 5.25 -10.46
N GLY A 112 -8.61 5.36 -11.03
CA GLY A 112 -7.44 5.95 -10.36
C GLY A 112 -6.51 4.94 -9.66
N PHE A 113 -6.78 3.64 -9.78
CA PHE A 113 -5.91 2.57 -9.26
C PHE A 113 -4.89 2.14 -10.32
N ASP A 114 -3.90 2.99 -10.57
CA ASP A 114 -2.77 2.66 -11.47
C ASP A 114 -1.70 1.82 -10.73
N ARG A 115 -0.93 1.02 -11.46
CA ARG A 115 0.26 0.33 -10.93
C ARG A 115 1.33 1.37 -10.61
N SER A 116 1.42 1.78 -9.36
CA SER A 116 2.59 2.46 -8.80
C SER A 116 3.80 1.53 -8.72
#